data_AF-A0A535VUJ7-F1
#
_entry.id   AF-A0A535VUJ7-F1
#
_cell.length_a   1.000
_cell.length_b   1.000
_cell.length_c   1.000
_cell.angle_alpha   90.00
_cell.angle_beta   90.00
_cell.angle_gamma   90.00
#
_symmetry.space_group_name_H-M   'P 1'
#
loop_
_entity.id
_entity.type
_entity.pdbx_description
1 polymer ?
#
loop_
_entity_poly.entity_id
_entity_poly.type
_entity_poly.pdbx_seq_one_letter_code
_entity_poly.pdbx_strand_id
1 'polypeptide(L)'
;MQQRQQSHIKRQKSQRFFTASEIAEYEYCPLVWWHQQYEPMAEADTEELFARLVELEHENGSQAPALPEYQMVEQLLVRKGAFDEGRQQHLEHAEEVEEIEEERIVAVGRPGNMRLLGLIAAVIFVLAVLLIVAAILVR
;
A
#
# COMPACT_ATOMS: atom_id res chain seq x y z
N MET A 1 -43.53 -47.30 2.14
CA MET A 1 -42.06 -47.21 2.08
C MET A 1 -41.66 -46.67 0.71
N GLN A 2 -41.55 -45.35 0.52
CA GLN A 2 -41.00 -44.74 -0.70
C GLN A 2 -40.85 -43.23 -0.49
N GLN A 3 -39.81 -42.79 0.21
CA GLN A 3 -39.49 -41.36 0.31
C GLN A 3 -38.04 -41.10 0.79
N ARG A 4 -37.07 -41.91 0.34
CA ARG A 4 -35.67 -41.78 0.75
C ARG A 4 -34.67 -41.49 -0.38
N GLN A 5 -35.11 -41.28 -1.62
CA GLN A 5 -34.19 -41.20 -2.76
C GLN A 5 -34.00 -39.83 -3.41
N GLN A 6 -34.63 -38.76 -2.92
CA GLN A 6 -34.52 -37.42 -3.56
C GLN A 6 -33.64 -36.40 -2.83
N SER A 7 -33.03 -36.72 -1.69
CA SER A 7 -32.18 -35.77 -0.94
C SER A 7 -30.70 -35.74 -1.35
N HIS A 8 -30.25 -36.58 -2.29
CA HIS A 8 -28.83 -36.68 -2.66
C HIS A 8 -28.34 -35.68 -3.73
N ILE A 9 -29.20 -34.83 -4.29
CA ILE A 9 -28.85 -33.98 -5.46
C ILE A 9 -28.42 -32.54 -5.10
N LYS A 10 -28.50 -32.08 -3.84
CA LYS A 10 -28.24 -30.66 -3.49
C LYS A 10 -27.20 -30.41 -2.38
N ARG A 11 -26.10 -31.15 -2.35
CA ARG A 11 -24.89 -30.78 -1.58
C ARG A 11 -23.62 -31.05 -2.36
N GLN A 12 -23.53 -30.54 -3.59
CA GLN A 12 -22.22 -30.20 -4.13
C GLN A 12 -21.72 -29.01 -3.30
N LYS A 13 -21.01 -29.30 -2.20
CA LYS A 13 -20.15 -28.32 -1.55
C LYS A 13 -19.24 -27.80 -2.66
N SER A 14 -19.42 -26.55 -3.06
CA SER A 14 -18.40 -25.83 -3.84
C SER A 14 -17.09 -26.01 -3.10
N GLN A 15 -16.16 -26.81 -3.67
CA GLN A 15 -14.81 -26.89 -3.14
C GLN A 15 -14.19 -25.52 -3.42
N ARG A 16 -14.10 -24.67 -2.39
CA ARG A 16 -13.32 -23.43 -2.45
C ARG A 16 -11.87 -23.84 -2.63
N PHE A 17 -11.27 -23.43 -3.75
CA PHE A 17 -9.84 -23.55 -3.96
C PHE A 17 -9.15 -22.37 -3.28
N PHE A 18 -8.11 -22.66 -2.50
CA PHE A 18 -7.29 -21.64 -1.85
C PHE A 18 -6.15 -21.22 -2.78
N THR A 19 -5.87 -19.93 -2.78
CA THR A 19 -4.74 -19.32 -3.49
C THR A 19 -3.44 -19.53 -2.70
N ALA A 20 -2.30 -19.45 -3.40
CA ALA A 20 -0.99 -19.59 -2.76
C ALA A 20 -0.74 -18.51 -1.69
N SER A 21 -1.28 -17.29 -1.87
CA SER A 21 -1.19 -16.22 -0.89
C SER A 21 -2.03 -16.51 0.36
N GLU A 22 -3.24 -17.04 0.23
CA GLU A 22 -4.06 -17.44 1.38
C GLU A 22 -3.38 -18.55 2.20
N ILE A 23 -2.69 -19.48 1.53
CA ILE A 23 -1.93 -20.54 2.20
C ILE A 23 -0.71 -19.93 2.94
N ALA A 24 0.01 -19.01 2.31
CA ALA A 24 1.16 -18.35 2.93
C ALA A 24 0.77 -17.50 4.17
N GLU A 25 -0.34 -16.79 4.10
CA GLU A 25 -0.87 -16.02 5.23
C GLU A 25 -1.31 -16.93 6.38
N TYR A 26 -1.97 -18.04 6.08
CA TYR A 26 -2.30 -19.07 7.07
C TYR A 26 -1.04 -19.65 7.71
N GLU A 27 -0.02 -20.01 6.94
CA GLU A 27 1.24 -20.57 7.48
C GLU A 27 2.00 -19.57 8.35
N TYR A 28 1.94 -18.28 8.03
CA TYR A 28 2.58 -17.23 8.82
C TYR A 28 1.84 -16.94 10.12
N CYS A 29 0.50 -16.85 10.09
CA CYS A 29 -0.30 -16.65 11.29
C CYS A 29 -1.71 -17.26 11.16
N PRO A 30 -1.88 -18.54 11.54
CA PRO A 30 -3.13 -19.28 11.34
C PRO A 30 -4.34 -18.63 12.01
N LEU A 31 -4.12 -18.04 13.18
CA LEU A 31 -5.16 -17.43 14.02
C LEU A 31 -5.66 -16.12 13.41
N VAL A 32 -4.75 -15.27 12.94
CA VAL A 32 -5.08 -13.99 12.28
C VAL A 32 -5.79 -14.26 10.96
N TRP A 33 -5.30 -15.21 10.16
CA TRP A 33 -5.94 -15.56 8.89
C TRP A 33 -7.36 -16.13 9.09
N TRP A 34 -7.52 -17.05 10.05
CA TRP A 34 -8.84 -17.61 10.38
C TRP A 34 -9.79 -16.52 10.86
N HIS A 35 -9.32 -15.64 11.75
CA HIS A 35 -10.10 -14.53 12.27
C HIS A 35 -10.53 -13.54 11.18
N GLN A 36 -9.62 -13.13 10.31
CA GLN A 36 -9.93 -12.20 9.20
C GLN A 36 -10.90 -12.77 8.17
N GLN A 37 -10.92 -14.09 7.97
CA GLN A 37 -11.83 -14.74 7.00
C GLN A 37 -13.16 -15.19 7.59
N TYR A 38 -13.23 -15.39 8.90
CA TYR A 38 -14.38 -16.04 9.53
C TYR A 38 -15.04 -15.23 10.65
N GLU A 39 -14.49 -14.06 11.00
CA GLU A 39 -15.03 -13.22 12.07
C GLU A 39 -15.30 -11.77 11.61
N PRO A 40 -16.57 -11.31 11.61
CA PRO A 40 -16.93 -9.96 11.17
C PRO A 40 -16.34 -8.85 12.05
N MET A 41 -15.85 -9.19 13.26
CA MET A 41 -15.18 -8.24 14.16
C MET A 41 -13.86 -7.71 13.59
N ALA A 42 -13.26 -8.38 12.59
CA ALA A 42 -12.09 -7.84 11.90
C ALA A 42 -12.38 -6.53 11.14
N GLU A 43 -13.63 -6.32 10.71
CA GLU A 43 -14.09 -5.11 10.02
C GLU A 43 -14.67 -4.06 10.98
N ALA A 44 -15.08 -4.48 12.19
CA ALA A 44 -15.70 -3.63 13.21
C ALA A 44 -14.81 -2.45 13.60
N ASP A 45 -15.41 -1.29 13.87
CA ASP A 45 -14.67 -0.09 14.24
C ASP A 45 -14.07 -0.19 15.66
N THR A 46 -13.23 0.77 16.02
CA THR A 46 -12.51 0.75 17.30
C THR A 46 -13.48 0.82 18.49
N GLU A 47 -14.61 1.54 18.35
CA GLU A 47 -15.61 1.68 19.42
C GLU A 47 -16.38 0.37 19.63
N GLU A 48 -16.76 -0.32 18.55
CA GLU A 48 -17.40 -1.64 18.58
C GLU A 48 -16.49 -2.70 19.22
N LEU A 49 -15.19 -2.67 18.92
CA LEU A 49 -14.20 -3.57 19.53
C LEU A 49 -14.04 -3.30 21.03
N PHE A 50 -14.00 -2.03 21.46
CA PHE A 50 -13.97 -1.70 22.89
C PHE A 50 -15.26 -2.09 23.60
N ALA A 51 -16.43 -1.85 23.00
CA ALA A 51 -17.71 -2.27 23.54
C ALA A 51 -17.71 -3.78 23.77
N ARG A 52 -17.14 -4.57 22.84
CA ARG A 52 -17.04 -6.02 23.00
C ARG A 52 -16.13 -6.44 24.16
N LEU A 53 -14.99 -5.78 24.37
CA LEU A 53 -14.14 -6.08 25.53
C LEU A 53 -14.88 -5.83 26.85
N VAL A 54 -15.62 -4.72 26.92
CA VAL A 54 -16.41 -4.36 28.11
C VAL A 54 -17.53 -5.40 28.34
N GLU A 55 -18.20 -5.87 27.29
CA GLU A 55 -19.17 -6.96 27.40
C GLU A 55 -18.52 -8.24 27.94
N LEU A 56 -17.38 -8.65 27.36
CA LEU A 56 -16.67 -9.86 27.78
C LEU A 56 -16.21 -9.78 29.24
N GLU A 57 -15.74 -8.60 29.69
CA GLU A 57 -15.40 -8.32 31.09
C GLU A 57 -16.62 -8.33 32.01
N HIS A 58 -17.74 -7.80 31.56
CA HIS A 58 -18.97 -7.80 32.33
C HIS A 58 -19.49 -9.24 32.54
N GLU A 59 -19.44 -10.06 31.50
CA GLU A 59 -19.93 -11.44 31.51
C GLU A 59 -19.00 -12.39 32.30
N ASN A 60 -17.68 -12.24 32.16
CA ASN A 60 -16.70 -13.21 32.65
C ASN A 60 -15.85 -12.69 33.82
N GLY A 61 -16.04 -11.42 34.20
CA GLY A 61 -15.32 -10.78 35.30
C GLY A 61 -13.81 -10.86 35.12
N SER A 62 -13.09 -11.23 36.18
CA SER A 62 -11.62 -11.33 36.17
C SER A 62 -11.06 -12.44 35.26
N GLN A 63 -11.90 -13.32 34.72
CA GLN A 63 -11.46 -14.38 33.81
C GLN A 63 -11.50 -13.96 32.34
N ALA A 64 -12.11 -12.81 32.02
CA ALA A 64 -12.24 -12.33 30.64
C ALA A 64 -10.92 -12.30 29.86
N PRO A 65 -9.77 -11.86 30.42
CA PRO A 65 -8.49 -11.83 29.69
C PRO A 65 -7.93 -13.21 29.30
N ALA A 66 -8.41 -14.28 29.93
CA ALA A 66 -8.02 -15.64 29.56
C ALA A 66 -8.80 -16.17 28.36
N LEU A 67 -9.89 -15.49 27.94
CA LEU A 67 -10.68 -15.90 26.80
C LEU A 67 -9.92 -15.64 25.49
N PRO A 68 -9.93 -16.60 24.55
CA PRO A 68 -9.35 -16.40 23.23
C PRO A 68 -9.94 -15.18 22.51
N GLU A 69 -11.25 -14.98 22.64
CA GLU A 69 -12.00 -13.86 22.05
C GLU A 69 -11.53 -12.50 22.60
N TYR A 70 -11.22 -12.42 23.89
CA TYR A 70 -10.70 -11.18 24.49
C TYR A 70 -9.32 -10.82 23.93
N GLN A 71 -8.39 -11.79 23.93
CA GLN A 71 -7.02 -11.59 23.45
C GLN A 71 -6.98 -11.21 21.96
N MET A 72 -7.89 -11.79 21.20
CA MET A 72 -8.09 -11.50 19.79
C MET A 72 -8.57 -10.07 19.56
N VAL A 73 -9.60 -9.61 20.30
CA VAL A 73 -10.09 -8.23 20.20
C VAL A 73 -9.00 -7.22 20.62
N GLU A 74 -8.23 -7.50 21.66
CA GLU A 74 -7.06 -6.68 22.02
C GLU A 74 -6.04 -6.57 20.88
N GLN A 75 -5.70 -7.70 20.23
CA GLN A 75 -4.77 -7.70 19.10
C GLN A 75 -5.29 -6.89 17.90
N LEU A 76 -6.60 -6.92 17.64
CA LEU A 76 -7.21 -6.10 16.60
C LEU A 76 -7.11 -4.61 16.92
N LEU A 77 -7.37 -4.22 18.15
CA LEU A 77 -7.24 -2.83 18.62
C LEU A 77 -5.80 -2.33 18.48
N VAL A 78 -4.81 -3.13 18.91
CA VAL A 78 -3.38 -2.80 18.77
C VAL A 78 -3.00 -2.64 17.29
N ARG A 79 -3.45 -3.57 16.43
CA ARG A 79 -3.14 -3.52 15.00
C ARG A 79 -3.77 -2.32 14.31
N LYS A 80 -4.99 -1.93 14.69
CA LYS A 80 -5.64 -0.71 14.17
C LYS A 80 -4.88 0.55 14.58
N GLY A 81 -4.49 0.66 15.85
CA GLY A 81 -3.66 1.78 16.32
C GLY A 81 -2.34 1.90 15.56
N ALA A 82 -1.63 0.78 15.37
CA ALA A 82 -0.38 0.77 14.60
C ALA A 82 -0.58 1.13 13.11
N PHE A 83 -1.71 0.74 12.53
CA PHE A 83 -2.05 1.10 11.15
C PHE A 83 -2.35 2.59 10.99
N ASP A 84 -3.09 3.19 11.93
CA ASP A 84 -3.37 4.63 11.92
C ASP A 84 -2.09 5.47 12.07
N GLU A 85 -1.18 5.05 12.95
CA GLU A 85 0.14 5.68 13.12
C GLU A 85 0.98 5.56 11.83
N GLY A 86 1.03 4.39 11.20
CA GLY A 86 1.73 4.20 9.93
C GLY A 86 1.15 5.04 8.78
N ARG A 87 -0.18 5.18 8.73
CA ARG A 87 -0.85 6.06 7.74
C ARG A 87 -0.47 7.52 7.97
N GLN A 88 -0.40 7.96 9.22
CA GLN A 88 -0.02 9.33 9.55
C GLN A 88 1.44 9.62 9.17
N GLN A 89 2.36 8.70 9.46
CA GLN A 89 3.77 8.80 9.02
C GLN A 89 3.89 8.89 7.49
N HIS A 90 3.06 8.14 6.75
CA HIS A 90 3.04 8.23 5.28
C HIS A 90 2.53 9.58 4.77
N LEU A 91 1.54 10.19 5.43
CA LEU A 91 1.05 11.52 5.06
C LEU A 91 2.10 12.60 5.36
N GLU A 92 2.72 12.54 6.53
CA GLU A 92 3.80 13.47 6.92
C GLU A 92 4.99 13.36 5.95
N HIS A 93 5.39 12.14 5.57
CA HIS A 93 6.47 11.95 4.62
C HIS A 93 6.11 12.35 3.18
N ALA A 94 4.84 12.21 2.78
CA ALA A 94 4.38 12.70 1.48
C ALA A 94 4.44 14.24 1.40
N GLU A 95 4.06 14.92 2.47
CA GLU A 95 4.16 16.39 2.60
C GLU A 95 5.64 16.84 2.59
N GLU A 96 6.51 16.14 3.31
CA GLU A 96 7.95 16.42 3.35
C GLU A 96 8.63 16.22 1.97
N VAL A 97 8.20 15.21 1.20
CA VAL A 97 8.70 14.98 -0.17
C VAL A 97 8.20 16.05 -1.14
N GLU A 98 6.96 16.53 -0.99
CA GLU A 98 6.40 17.62 -1.80
C GLU A 98 7.20 18.93 -1.60
N GLU A 99 7.55 19.26 -0.34
CA GLU A 99 8.41 20.42 -0.04
C GLU A 99 9.81 20.32 -0.69
N ILE A 100 10.42 19.12 -0.72
CA ILE A 100 11.72 18.88 -1.36
C ILE A 100 11.62 18.99 -2.89
N GLU A 101 10.53 18.53 -3.51
CA GLU A 101 10.31 18.68 -4.95
C GLU A 101 10.12 20.16 -5.33
N GLU A 102 9.39 20.94 -4.54
CA GLU A 102 9.25 22.39 -4.77
C GLU A 102 10.60 23.12 -4.70
N GLU A 103 11.43 22.86 -3.70
CA GLU A 103 12.79 23.43 -3.61
C GLU A 103 13.67 23.00 -4.80
N ARG A 104 13.55 21.73 -5.24
CA ARG A 104 14.31 21.22 -6.39
C ARG A 104 13.90 21.87 -7.70
N ILE A 105 12.60 22.11 -7.91
CA ILE A 105 12.08 22.78 -9.11
C ILE A 105 12.57 24.24 -9.15
N VAL A 106 12.62 24.92 -8.01
CA VAL A 106 13.16 26.29 -7.90
C VAL A 106 14.68 26.32 -8.19
N ALA A 107 15.45 25.34 -7.71
CA ALA A 107 16.89 25.26 -7.95
C ALA A 107 17.27 24.93 -9.41
N VAL A 108 16.45 24.16 -10.12
CA VAL A 108 16.67 23.80 -11.54
C VAL A 108 16.32 24.95 -12.49
N GLY A 109 15.58 25.97 -12.02
CA GLY A 109 15.20 27.17 -12.75
C GLY A 109 16.32 28.21 -12.99
N ARG A 110 17.59 27.80 -13.17
CA ARG A 110 18.70 28.72 -13.51
C ARG A 110 18.99 28.66 -15.02
N PRO A 111 18.42 29.56 -15.86
CA PRO A 111 18.64 29.55 -17.31
C PRO A 111 20.01 30.17 -17.65
N GLY A 112 21.09 29.45 -17.37
CA GLY A 112 22.45 29.98 -17.54
C GLY A 112 23.08 29.75 -18.92
N ASN A 113 22.81 28.60 -19.56
CA ASN A 113 23.75 28.08 -20.58
C ASN A 113 23.18 27.91 -22.00
N MET A 114 21.88 28.12 -22.25
CA MET A 114 21.34 28.02 -23.62
C MET A 114 21.88 29.09 -24.56
N ARG A 115 22.12 30.31 -24.06
CA ARG A 115 22.71 31.41 -24.86
C ARG A 115 24.15 31.10 -25.29
N LEU A 116 24.92 30.45 -24.41
CA LEU A 116 26.30 30.04 -24.70
C LEU A 116 26.33 28.93 -25.75
N LEU A 117 25.43 27.94 -25.65
CA LEU A 117 25.30 26.87 -26.63
C LEU A 117 24.93 27.40 -28.02
N GLY A 118 24.00 28.37 -28.09
CA GLY A 118 23.65 29.04 -29.34
C GLY A 118 24.82 29.82 -29.95
N LEU A 119 25.61 30.51 -29.14
CA LEU A 119 26.83 31.20 -29.57
C LEU A 119 27.88 30.23 -30.14
N ILE A 120 28.13 29.11 -29.44
CA ILE A 120 29.09 28.10 -29.91
C ILE A 120 28.63 27.51 -31.25
N ALA A 121 27.34 27.18 -31.38
CA ALA A 121 26.78 26.66 -32.62
C ALA A 121 26.92 27.67 -33.79
N ALA A 122 26.68 28.96 -33.53
CA ALA A 122 26.84 30.01 -34.53
C ALA A 122 28.30 30.15 -35.00
N VAL A 123 29.26 30.11 -34.07
CA VAL A 123 30.71 30.19 -34.40
C VAL A 123 31.14 29.02 -35.27
N ILE A 124 30.71 27.80 -34.93
CA ILE A 124 31.00 26.58 -35.71
C ILE A 124 30.42 26.71 -37.12
N PHE A 125 29.19 27.21 -37.25
CA PHE A 125 28.54 27.39 -38.54
C PHE A 125 29.29 28.39 -39.43
N VAL A 126 29.70 29.53 -38.87
CA VAL A 126 30.48 30.55 -39.61
C VAL A 126 31.83 29.97 -40.07
N LEU A 127 32.53 29.24 -39.20
CA LEU A 127 33.79 28.56 -39.56
C LEU A 127 33.59 27.56 -40.70
N ALA A 128 32.53 26.76 -40.66
CA ALA A 128 32.23 25.80 -41.72
C ALA A 128 32.01 26.50 -43.07
N VAL A 129 31.25 27.60 -43.10
CA VAL A 129 31.02 28.38 -44.32
C VAL A 129 32.32 28.97 -44.86
N LEU A 130 33.16 29.55 -43.98
CA LEU A 130 34.46 30.11 -44.38
C LEU A 130 35.37 29.04 -45.00
N LEU A 131 35.41 27.84 -44.42
CA LEU A 131 36.19 26.72 -44.97
C LEU A 131 35.67 26.28 -46.34
N ILE A 132 34.36 26.22 -46.54
CA ILE A 132 33.76 25.88 -47.84
C ILE A 132 34.14 26.93 -48.89
N VAL A 133 34.00 28.22 -48.57
CA VAL A 133 34.37 29.31 -49.48
C VAL A 133 35.87 29.30 -49.80
N ALA A 134 36.72 29.11 -48.80
CA ALA A 134 38.16 29.00 -48.99
C ALA A 134 38.52 27.81 -49.89
N ALA A 135 37.87 26.65 -49.70
CA ALA A 135 38.09 25.47 -50.55
C ALA A 135 37.68 25.69 -52.01
N ILE A 136 36.68 26.54 -52.26
CA ILE A 136 36.25 26.93 -53.62
C ILE A 136 37.23 27.92 -54.25
N LEU A 137 37.74 28.89 -53.48
CA LEU A 137 38.65 29.94 -53.97
C LEU A 137 40.10 29.50 -54.14
N VAL A 138 40.54 28.46 -53.41
CA VAL A 138 41.90 27.87 -53.53
C VAL A 138 41.98 26.87 -54.68
N ARG A 139 40.85 26.57 -55.35
CA ARG A 139 40.77 25.71 -56.53
C ARG A 139 40.87 26.51 -57.83
#